data_AF-L2GAH5-F1
#
_entry.id   AF-L2GAH5-F1
#
_cell.length_a   1.000
_cell.length_b   1.000
_cell.length_c   1.000
_cell.angle_alpha   90.00
_cell.angle_beta   90.00
_cell.angle_gamma   90.00
#
_symmetry.space_group_name_H-M   'P 1'
#
loop_
_entity.id
_entity.type
_entity.pdbx_description
1 polymer ?
#
loop_
_entity_poly.entity_id
_entity_poly.type
_entity_poly.pdbx_seq_one_letter_code
_entity_poly.pdbx_strand_id
1 'polypeptide(L)'
;MAIDDSLQARITTDCPEETRQILLHAWSHDVSELKKLLDAPGKASVQDPTTGETPLHAAIRACGPAKEDGDIEEAKETVYELFLKGAIWNDVDANNETPGCLAQRLGQSELYKLCVEAGVRAELLFGLLDGYEELGSQMDEDEELEVIEEAEAMEADVQDGEEAPELVEVEKKFVPPTVADPDVKSEEYLRSNLTYSDGKLVDDGGNGVMMAWETEIMRKSVDAVLPGLAVGKRILNVGFGMGIIDAMFAETKPSRHHVIEAHPEVLEHIDKPDSKFGAAWEASGPEEGAYKIHRGRWQDIVPKLLEEGEIYDAIYFDTFGEDYGQLKMFFTEYIPGLMDEAGRFSFFNGLGADRKICYDVYTKVVEMHMADAGLDIEWDEMDVDMKGLEEAGKGEWEGVKRRYWTLDKFRLPTCTFLG
;
A
#
# COMPACT_ATOMS: atom_id res chain seq x y z
N MET A 1 -4.80 4.51 26.64
CA MET A 1 -5.58 5.62 27.23
C MET A 1 -6.59 6.08 26.19
N ALA A 2 -7.78 6.53 26.58
CA ALA A 2 -8.72 7.10 25.62
C ALA A 2 -8.11 8.38 25.02
N ILE A 3 -8.24 8.57 23.71
CA ILE A 3 -7.78 9.75 22.98
C ILE A 3 -8.67 10.94 23.40
N ASP A 4 -8.07 12.06 23.82
CA ASP A 4 -8.81 13.28 24.16
C ASP A 4 -9.15 14.04 22.88
N ASP A 5 -10.39 13.92 22.39
CA ASP A 5 -10.85 14.57 21.16
C ASP A 5 -11.36 16.01 21.39
N SER A 6 -11.08 16.64 22.53
CA SER A 6 -11.51 18.03 22.77
C SER A 6 -10.71 19.05 21.96
N LEU A 7 -11.36 20.16 21.60
CA LEU A 7 -10.76 21.27 20.87
C LEU A 7 -9.43 21.72 21.49
N GLN A 8 -9.41 21.91 22.81
CA GLN A 8 -8.25 22.44 23.53
C GLN A 8 -7.09 21.43 23.61
N ALA A 9 -7.38 20.13 23.49
CA ALA A 9 -6.35 19.09 23.46
C ALA A 9 -5.72 18.92 22.07
N ARG A 10 -6.37 19.44 21.02
CA ARG A 10 -5.98 19.23 19.61
C ARG A 10 -5.45 20.48 18.93
N ILE A 11 -6.01 21.64 19.27
CA ILE A 11 -5.54 22.93 18.77
C ILE A 11 -4.93 23.67 19.96
N THR A 12 -3.61 23.68 20.02
CA THR A 12 -2.89 24.25 21.15
C THR A 12 -2.88 25.77 21.09
N THR A 13 -2.59 26.39 22.24
CA THR A 13 -2.46 27.85 22.34
C THR A 13 -1.13 28.38 21.81
N ASP A 14 -0.13 27.51 21.67
CA ASP A 14 1.19 27.82 21.10
C ASP A 14 1.28 27.54 19.59
N CYS A 15 0.21 27.00 18.99
CA CYS A 15 0.05 26.92 17.54
C CYS A 15 0.08 28.33 16.91
N PRO A 16 0.86 28.54 15.82
CA PRO A 16 0.92 29.82 15.12
C PRO A 16 -0.47 30.36 14.78
N GLU A 17 -0.70 31.65 15.00
CA GLU A 17 -2.06 32.23 14.95
C GLU A 17 -2.75 32.03 13.59
N GLU A 18 -2.02 32.10 12.48
CA GLU A 18 -2.58 31.83 11.14
C GLU A 18 -3.07 30.37 11.01
N THR A 19 -2.24 29.40 11.38
CA THR A 19 -2.61 27.98 11.40
C THR A 19 -3.78 27.75 12.33
N ARG A 20 -3.72 28.31 13.54
CA ARG A 20 -4.74 28.18 14.56
C ARG A 20 -6.09 28.71 14.08
N GLN A 21 -6.13 29.83 13.36
CA GLN A 21 -7.37 30.35 12.78
C GLN A 21 -7.98 29.38 11.76
N ILE A 22 -7.17 28.82 10.86
CA ILE A 22 -7.64 27.83 9.88
C ILE A 22 -8.21 26.60 10.59
N LEU A 23 -7.50 26.06 11.58
CA LEU A 23 -7.95 24.89 12.33
C LEU A 23 -9.26 25.17 13.09
N LEU A 24 -9.42 26.34 13.69
CA LEU A 24 -10.65 26.74 14.38
C LEU A 24 -11.84 26.89 13.43
N HIS A 25 -11.65 27.49 12.25
CA HIS A 25 -12.71 27.61 11.24
C HIS A 25 -13.07 26.26 10.62
N ALA A 26 -12.10 25.36 10.45
CA ALA A 26 -12.36 23.97 10.05
C ALA A 26 -13.16 23.21 11.13
N TRP A 27 -12.80 23.38 12.39
CA TRP A 27 -13.54 22.79 13.52
C TRP A 27 -14.98 23.30 13.60
N SER A 28 -15.22 24.59 13.33
CA SER A 28 -16.58 25.16 13.34
C SER A 28 -17.34 25.01 12.03
N HIS A 29 -16.79 24.28 11.05
CA HIS A 29 -17.35 24.11 9.70
C HIS A 29 -17.69 25.44 8.98
N ASP A 30 -16.89 26.49 9.22
CA ASP A 30 -17.08 27.81 8.61
C ASP A 30 -16.41 27.87 7.22
N VAL A 31 -17.07 27.24 6.24
CA VAL A 31 -16.59 27.16 4.84
C VAL A 31 -16.38 28.56 4.24
N SER A 32 -17.17 29.55 4.66
CA SER A 32 -17.10 30.91 4.11
C SER A 32 -15.81 31.62 4.49
N GLU A 33 -15.38 31.51 5.75
CA GLU A 33 -14.08 32.05 6.18
C GLU A 33 -12.92 31.18 5.71
N LEU A 34 -13.05 29.84 5.74
CA LEU A 34 -12.02 28.95 5.19
C LEU A 34 -11.65 29.29 3.75
N LYS A 35 -12.63 29.55 2.88
CA LYS A 35 -12.37 29.94 1.49
C LYS A 35 -11.48 31.17 1.34
N LYS A 36 -11.51 32.09 2.31
CA LYS A 36 -10.67 33.29 2.32
C LYS A 36 -9.26 33.00 2.86
N LEU A 37 -9.15 32.09 3.82
CA LEU A 37 -7.88 31.72 4.44
C LEU A 37 -7.08 30.70 3.62
N LEU A 38 -7.75 29.96 2.74
CA LEU A 38 -7.18 28.94 1.85
C LEU A 38 -6.94 29.49 0.43
N ASP A 39 -6.53 30.74 0.32
CA ASP A 39 -6.29 31.44 -0.95
C ASP A 39 -4.87 31.23 -1.52
N ALA A 40 -3.98 30.63 -0.72
CA ALA A 40 -2.62 30.28 -1.11
C ALA A 40 -2.36 28.76 -1.02
N PRO A 41 -1.47 28.20 -1.88
CA PRO A 41 -1.04 26.81 -1.78
C PRO A 41 -0.48 26.46 -0.39
N GLY A 42 -0.66 25.20 0.04
CA GLY A 42 -0.17 24.70 1.33
C GLY A 42 -1.01 25.07 2.55
N LYS A 43 -1.87 26.11 2.48
CA LYS A 43 -2.71 26.53 3.62
C LYS A 43 -3.72 25.46 4.07
N ALA A 44 -4.14 24.56 3.18
CA ALA A 44 -5.07 23.48 3.50
C ALA A 44 -4.40 22.30 4.23
N SER A 45 -3.06 22.26 4.26
CA SER A 45 -2.25 21.18 4.84
C SER A 45 -1.40 21.65 6.03
N VAL A 46 -1.74 22.82 6.59
CA VAL A 46 -1.10 23.30 7.83
C VAL A 46 -1.38 22.34 8.99
N GLN A 47 -0.46 22.29 9.94
CA GLN A 47 -0.57 21.42 11.11
C GLN A 47 -0.31 22.20 12.39
N ASP A 48 -1.06 21.86 13.44
CA ASP A 48 -0.63 22.21 14.79
C ASP A 48 0.73 21.54 15.07
N PRO A 49 1.76 22.31 15.46
CA PRO A 49 3.13 21.79 15.56
C PRO A 49 3.33 20.80 16.71
N THR A 50 2.40 20.75 17.67
CA THR A 50 2.46 19.85 18.82
C THR A 50 1.62 18.60 18.60
N THR A 51 0.43 18.75 18.01
CA THR A 51 -0.55 17.67 17.92
C THR A 51 -0.68 17.06 16.53
N GLY A 52 -0.15 17.71 15.50
CA GLY A 52 -0.32 17.30 14.09
C GLY A 52 -1.75 17.50 13.58
N GLU A 53 -2.61 18.21 14.32
CA GLU A 53 -3.99 18.43 13.88
C GLU A 53 -4.00 19.24 12.57
N THR A 54 -4.52 18.63 11.50
CA THR A 54 -4.76 19.29 10.21
C THR A 54 -6.18 19.86 10.14
N PRO A 55 -6.50 20.75 9.18
CA PRO A 55 -7.87 21.20 8.97
C PRO A 55 -8.85 20.04 8.72
N LEU A 56 -8.41 18.97 8.04
CA LEU A 56 -9.23 17.77 7.83
C LEU A 56 -9.51 17.03 9.15
N HIS A 57 -8.49 16.85 10.00
CA HIS A 57 -8.69 16.28 11.32
C HIS A 57 -9.69 17.12 12.13
N ALA A 58 -9.48 18.45 12.18
CA ALA A 58 -10.33 19.35 12.95
C ALA A 58 -11.79 19.30 12.50
N ALA A 59 -12.04 19.34 11.19
CA ALA A 59 -13.39 19.26 10.63
C ALA A 59 -14.09 17.93 10.98
N ILE A 60 -13.38 16.80 10.89
CA ILE A 60 -13.96 15.47 11.20
C ILE A 60 -14.14 15.30 12.71
N ARG A 61 -13.17 15.75 13.52
CA ARG A 61 -13.18 15.60 14.98
C ARG A 61 -14.32 16.36 15.63
N ALA A 62 -14.63 17.55 15.10
CA ALA A 62 -15.72 18.39 15.57
C ALA A 62 -17.10 17.71 15.55
N CYS A 63 -17.30 16.74 14.65
CA CYS A 63 -18.54 15.96 14.59
C CYS A 63 -18.71 15.02 15.80
N GLY A 64 -17.62 14.63 16.46
CA GLY A 64 -17.60 13.61 17.51
C GLY A 64 -18.11 12.24 17.03
N PRO A 65 -18.44 11.33 17.97
CA PRO A 65 -18.98 10.02 17.62
C PRO A 65 -20.29 10.13 16.83
N ALA A 66 -20.44 9.31 15.79
CA ALA A 66 -21.61 9.27 14.93
C ALA A 66 -22.89 8.99 15.73
N LYS A 67 -23.98 9.65 15.34
CA LYS A 67 -25.32 9.52 15.92
C LYS A 67 -26.27 9.09 14.81
N GLU A 68 -27.28 8.28 15.14
CA GLU A 68 -28.25 7.74 14.15
C GLU A 68 -28.93 8.84 13.30
N ASP A 69 -29.16 10.03 13.87
CA ASP A 69 -29.76 11.19 13.20
C ASP A 69 -28.78 12.40 13.12
N GLY A 70 -27.47 12.16 13.13
CA GLY A 70 -26.46 13.22 13.07
C GLY A 70 -26.41 13.88 11.69
N ASP A 71 -26.77 15.16 11.61
CA ASP A 71 -26.52 15.98 10.42
C ASP A 71 -25.04 16.34 10.35
N ILE A 72 -24.38 15.94 9.26
CA ILE A 72 -22.96 16.18 8.98
C ILE A 72 -22.75 16.92 7.66
N GLU A 73 -23.80 17.54 7.09
CA GLU A 73 -23.70 18.19 5.78
C GLU A 73 -22.71 19.36 5.79
N GLU A 74 -22.67 20.18 6.85
CA GLU A 74 -21.67 21.25 7.01
C GLU A 74 -20.24 20.70 7.07
N ALA A 75 -20.06 19.55 7.74
CA ALA A 75 -18.77 18.87 7.80
C ALA A 75 -18.36 18.29 6.45
N LYS A 76 -19.31 17.70 5.70
CA LYS A 76 -19.09 17.19 4.34
C LYS A 76 -18.68 18.32 3.38
N GLU A 77 -19.36 19.47 3.44
CA GLU A 77 -18.99 20.64 2.64
C GLU A 77 -17.59 21.14 3.01
N THR A 78 -17.27 21.20 4.30
CA THR A 78 -15.95 21.61 4.79
C THR A 78 -14.84 20.66 4.32
N VAL A 79 -15.02 19.34 4.49
CA VAL A 79 -14.05 18.32 4.06
C VAL A 79 -13.85 18.36 2.55
N TYR A 80 -14.94 18.52 1.79
CA TYR A 80 -14.86 18.64 0.34
C TYR A 80 -14.08 19.87 -0.12
N GLU A 81 -14.35 21.04 0.48
CA GLU A 81 -13.61 22.27 0.19
C GLU A 81 -12.13 22.13 0.54
N LEU A 82 -11.80 21.53 1.69
CA LEU A 82 -10.42 21.29 2.10
C LEU A 82 -9.66 20.43 1.09
N PHE A 83 -10.26 19.35 0.60
CA PHE A 83 -9.65 18.55 -0.46
C PHE A 83 -9.49 19.33 -1.78
N LEU A 84 -10.48 20.15 -2.17
CA LEU A 84 -10.34 21.02 -3.35
C LEU A 84 -9.20 22.04 -3.22
N LYS A 85 -8.85 22.42 -1.99
CA LYS A 85 -7.76 23.35 -1.66
C LYS A 85 -6.41 22.67 -1.43
N GLY A 86 -6.32 21.36 -1.65
CA GLY A 86 -5.06 20.61 -1.59
C GLY A 86 -4.72 20.04 -0.21
N ALA A 87 -5.72 19.89 0.68
CA ALA A 87 -5.49 19.17 1.94
C ALA A 87 -5.08 17.71 1.67
N ILE A 88 -4.13 17.21 2.47
CA ILE A 88 -3.54 15.88 2.30
C ILE A 88 -4.37 14.84 3.06
N TRP A 89 -4.78 13.77 2.38
CA TRP A 89 -5.72 12.78 2.91
C TRP A 89 -5.09 11.78 3.90
N ASN A 90 -3.76 11.60 3.83
CA ASN A 90 -2.98 10.64 4.61
C ASN A 90 -2.00 11.28 5.61
N ASP A 91 -2.03 12.61 5.80
CA ASP A 91 -1.33 13.25 6.91
C ASP A 91 -1.75 12.61 8.23
N VAL A 92 -0.81 12.45 9.17
CA VAL A 92 -1.10 11.86 10.48
C VAL A 92 -1.04 12.88 11.60
N ASP A 93 -1.89 12.69 12.62
CA ASP A 93 -1.80 13.41 13.89
C ASP A 93 -0.81 12.73 14.87
N ALA A 94 -0.64 13.31 16.06
CA ALA A 94 0.23 12.78 17.11
C ALA A 94 -0.21 11.40 17.67
N ASN A 95 -1.42 10.92 17.33
CA ASN A 95 -1.87 9.56 17.63
C ASN A 95 -1.61 8.59 16.46
N ASN A 96 -0.92 9.04 15.40
CA ASN A 96 -0.71 8.30 14.16
C ASN A 96 -2.04 7.97 13.43
N GLU A 97 -3.07 8.80 13.59
CA GLU A 97 -4.32 8.69 12.85
C GLU A 97 -4.28 9.62 11.64
N THR A 98 -4.73 9.15 10.48
CA THR A 98 -5.09 10.02 9.35
C THR A 98 -6.50 10.57 9.53
N PRO A 99 -6.95 11.58 8.74
CA PRO A 99 -8.34 12.04 8.75
C PRO A 99 -9.33 10.89 8.56
N GLY A 100 -8.99 9.92 7.70
CA GLY A 100 -9.77 8.71 7.51
C GLY A 100 -9.77 7.77 8.72
N CYS A 101 -8.63 7.53 9.36
CA CYS A 101 -8.58 6.74 10.59
C CYS A 101 -9.47 7.35 11.68
N LEU A 102 -9.41 8.67 11.84
CA LEU A 102 -10.25 9.42 12.76
C LEU A 102 -11.74 9.27 12.42
N ALA A 103 -12.12 9.49 11.15
CA ALA A 103 -13.51 9.33 10.71
C ALA A 103 -14.03 7.92 11.00
N GLN A 104 -13.21 6.90 10.74
CA GLN A 104 -13.54 5.51 11.05
C GLN A 104 -13.72 5.28 12.55
N ARG A 105 -12.79 5.75 13.38
CA ARG A 105 -12.85 5.61 14.85
C ARG A 105 -14.09 6.28 15.44
N LEU A 106 -14.50 7.41 14.88
CA LEU A 106 -15.71 8.13 15.26
C LEU A 106 -17.00 7.54 14.65
N GLY A 107 -16.90 6.56 13.75
CA GLY A 107 -18.05 5.96 13.06
C GLY A 107 -18.66 6.86 11.98
N GLN A 108 -17.95 7.91 11.54
CA GLN A 108 -18.40 8.87 10.54
C GLN A 108 -18.20 8.32 9.12
N SER A 109 -19.07 7.38 8.72
CA SER A 109 -18.91 6.59 7.49
C SER A 109 -18.90 7.42 6.19
N GLU A 110 -19.70 8.48 6.09
CA GLU A 110 -19.70 9.35 4.90
C GLU A 110 -18.42 10.19 4.81
N LEU A 111 -17.92 10.71 5.93
CA LEU A 111 -16.64 11.46 5.95
C LEU A 111 -15.45 10.52 5.65
N TYR A 112 -15.50 9.28 6.17
CA TYR A 112 -14.53 8.25 5.82
C TYR A 112 -14.52 7.99 4.31
N LYS A 113 -15.70 7.86 3.70
CA LYS A 113 -15.84 7.67 2.25
C LYS A 113 -15.23 8.83 1.47
N LEU A 114 -15.45 10.08 1.88
CA LEU A 114 -14.81 11.25 1.25
C LEU A 114 -13.28 11.18 1.30
N CYS A 115 -12.71 10.70 2.42
CA CYS A 115 -11.27 10.51 2.55
C CYS A 115 -10.74 9.42 1.61
N VAL A 116 -11.44 8.27 1.51
CA VAL A 116 -11.10 7.20 0.54
C VAL A 116 -11.17 7.72 -0.89
N GLU A 117 -12.25 8.42 -1.26
CA GLU A 117 -12.41 8.99 -2.60
C GLU A 117 -11.32 10.03 -2.92
N ALA A 118 -10.87 10.80 -1.92
CA ALA A 118 -9.74 11.72 -2.07
C ALA A 118 -8.41 10.99 -2.28
N GLY A 119 -8.14 9.94 -1.51
CA GLY A 119 -6.97 9.10 -1.71
C GLY A 119 -6.93 8.49 -3.11
N VAL A 120 -8.04 7.90 -3.57
CA VAL A 120 -8.14 7.33 -4.93
C VAL A 120 -7.85 8.37 -6.01
N ARG A 121 -8.40 9.59 -5.89
CA ARG A 121 -8.13 10.67 -6.85
C ARG A 121 -6.66 11.08 -6.84
N ALA A 122 -6.04 11.15 -5.66
CA ALA A 122 -4.62 11.48 -5.52
C ALA A 122 -3.75 10.41 -6.21
N GLU A 123 -3.95 9.14 -5.88
CA GLU A 123 -3.16 8.02 -6.45
C GLU A 123 -3.29 7.95 -7.98
N LEU A 124 -4.49 8.12 -8.53
CA LEU A 124 -4.69 8.12 -9.99
C LEU A 124 -4.07 9.33 -10.67
N LEU A 125 -4.11 10.51 -10.03
CA LEU A 125 -3.49 11.72 -10.57
C LEU A 125 -1.96 11.57 -10.60
N PHE A 126 -1.36 11.09 -9.51
CA PHE A 126 0.08 10.87 -9.43
C PHE A 126 0.54 9.77 -10.38
N GLY A 127 -0.25 8.69 -10.51
CA GLY A 127 0.00 7.64 -11.50
C GLY A 127 -0.06 8.10 -12.96
N LEU A 128 -0.63 9.27 -13.26
CA LEU A 128 -0.67 9.87 -14.60
C LEU A 128 0.50 10.83 -14.88
N LEU A 129 1.10 11.42 -13.83
CA LEU A 129 2.10 12.47 -13.95
C LEU A 129 3.54 11.95 -14.13
N ASP A 130 3.75 10.64 -14.24
CA ASP A 130 5.05 9.96 -14.48
C ASP A 130 6.21 10.46 -13.58
N GLY A 131 5.90 10.87 -12.35
CA GLY A 131 6.86 11.45 -11.41
C GLY A 131 6.33 11.43 -9.99
N TYR A 132 6.30 10.26 -9.36
CA TYR A 132 6.09 10.14 -7.93
C TYR A 132 6.85 8.94 -7.35
N GLU A 133 7.61 9.18 -6.27
CA GLU A 133 8.11 8.16 -5.35
C GLU A 133 6.98 7.75 -4.41
N GLU A 134 6.65 6.45 -4.34
CA GLU A 134 5.54 5.94 -3.55
C GLU A 134 5.46 6.49 -2.11
N LEU A 135 4.25 6.73 -1.61
CA LEU A 135 4.02 6.98 -0.19
C LEU A 135 4.19 5.67 0.57
N GLY A 136 5.43 5.39 0.97
CA GLY A 136 5.67 4.65 2.20
C GLY A 136 4.93 5.33 3.35
N SER A 137 4.64 4.59 4.42
CA SER A 137 3.94 5.11 5.60
C SER A 137 4.73 6.16 6.41
N GLN A 138 5.81 6.71 5.85
CA GLN A 138 6.62 7.79 6.39
C GLN A 138 7.22 8.62 5.26
N MET A 139 6.92 9.92 5.22
CA MET A 139 7.71 10.88 4.47
C MET A 139 8.77 11.44 5.42
N ASP A 140 10.02 11.06 5.21
CA ASP A 140 11.19 11.87 5.53
C ASP A 140 11.99 11.95 4.23
N GLU A 141 11.97 13.10 3.56
CA GLU A 141 13.14 13.61 2.86
C GLU A 141 13.01 15.13 2.66
N ASP A 142 14.11 15.81 2.94
CA ASP A 142 14.27 17.25 2.93
C ASP A 142 13.84 17.86 1.58
N GLU A 143 13.02 18.92 1.63
CA GLU A 143 12.65 19.74 0.47
C GLU A 143 13.92 20.38 -0.17
N GLU A 144 14.52 19.75 -1.17
CA GLU A 144 15.16 20.49 -2.27
C GLU A 144 14.18 20.56 -3.43
N LEU A 145 13.35 21.62 -3.42
CA LEU A 145 12.60 22.07 -4.59
C LEU A 145 13.56 22.29 -5.76
N GLU A 146 13.54 21.41 -6.77
CA GLU A 146 14.08 21.71 -8.10
C GLU A 146 13.30 22.88 -8.69
N VAL A 147 13.87 24.08 -8.57
CA VAL A 147 13.39 25.27 -9.28
C VAL A 147 13.77 25.11 -10.75
N ILE A 148 12.77 24.98 -11.61
CA ILE A 148 12.93 25.10 -13.07
C ILE A 148 13.48 26.51 -13.36
N GLU A 149 14.75 26.58 -13.79
CA GLU A 149 15.41 27.81 -14.23
C GLU A 149 14.76 28.36 -15.51
N GLU A 150 13.94 29.41 -15.39
CA GLU A 150 13.77 30.36 -16.49
C GLU A 150 14.79 31.50 -16.34
N ALA A 151 15.78 31.48 -17.23
CA ALA A 151 16.76 32.52 -17.40
C ALA A 151 16.12 33.78 -18.00
N GLU A 152 16.25 34.93 -17.34
CA GLU A 152 16.47 36.21 -18.02
C GLU A 152 17.18 37.21 -17.10
N ALA A 153 18.19 37.86 -17.68
CA ALA A 153 19.22 38.63 -17.01
C ALA A 153 18.77 40.06 -16.68
N MET A 154 19.14 40.56 -15.49
CA MET A 154 19.48 41.97 -15.27
C MET A 154 20.56 42.09 -14.18
N GLU A 155 21.71 42.62 -14.58
CA GLU A 155 22.80 43.06 -13.69
C GLU A 155 22.35 44.25 -12.83
N ALA A 156 22.68 44.24 -11.54
CA ALA A 156 22.86 45.45 -10.75
C ALA A 156 23.85 45.23 -9.58
N ASP A 157 24.75 46.20 -9.47
CA ASP A 157 25.92 46.37 -8.60
C ASP A 157 25.84 45.85 -7.16
N VAL A 158 26.98 45.29 -6.74
CA VAL A 158 27.36 44.99 -5.36
C VAL A 158 27.72 46.29 -4.64
N GLN A 159 27.03 46.61 -3.53
CA GLN A 159 27.57 47.48 -2.49
C GLN A 159 27.45 46.83 -1.12
N ASP A 160 28.63 46.63 -0.55
CA ASP A 160 29.00 46.11 0.77
C ASP A 160 28.35 46.91 1.90
N GLY A 161 27.75 46.22 2.86
CA GLY A 161 27.09 46.78 4.02
C GLY A 161 26.82 45.72 5.08
N GLU A 162 27.71 45.66 6.07
CA GLU A 162 27.61 44.85 7.28
C GLU A 162 26.28 45.08 8.00
N GLU A 163 25.40 44.08 8.00
CA GLU A 163 24.38 43.87 9.04
C GLU A 163 24.05 42.37 9.08
N ALA A 164 24.46 41.71 10.16
CA ALA A 164 24.08 40.32 10.42
C ALA A 164 22.57 40.27 10.66
N PRO A 165 21.78 39.48 9.89
CA PRO A 165 20.37 39.32 10.18
C PRO A 165 20.20 38.44 11.42
N GLU A 166 19.19 38.82 12.19
CA GLU A 166 18.69 38.15 13.39
C GLU A 166 18.47 36.65 13.20
N LEU A 167 18.57 35.94 14.33
CA LEU A 167 18.18 34.55 14.52
C LEU A 167 16.85 34.27 13.82
N VAL A 168 16.89 33.45 12.76
CA VAL A 168 15.68 32.86 12.17
C VAL A 168 15.03 32.02 13.28
N GLU A 169 13.86 32.43 13.76
CA GLU A 169 13.01 31.56 14.56
C GLU A 169 12.70 30.35 13.70
N VAL A 170 13.27 29.20 14.06
CA VAL A 170 12.92 27.92 13.43
C VAL A 170 11.45 27.70 13.76
N GLU A 171 10.57 27.92 12.79
CA GLU A 171 9.17 27.55 12.90
C GLU A 171 9.12 26.07 13.28
N LYS A 172 8.57 25.77 14.45
CA LYS A 172 8.39 24.38 14.89
C LYS A 172 7.41 23.75 13.90
N LYS A 173 7.88 22.83 13.06
CA LYS A 173 7.02 21.94 12.27
C LYS A 173 6.65 20.72 13.11
N PHE A 174 5.45 20.18 12.88
CA PHE A 174 5.05 18.92 13.47
C PHE A 174 5.97 17.79 12.97
N VAL A 175 6.32 16.86 13.85
CA VAL A 175 7.08 15.65 13.49
C VAL A 175 6.18 14.45 13.75
N PRO A 176 5.75 13.73 12.70
CA PRO A 176 4.95 12.52 12.84
C PRO A 176 5.59 11.50 13.80
N PRO A 177 4.78 10.69 14.51
CA PRO A 177 5.32 9.57 15.27
C PRO A 177 6.12 8.62 14.36
N THR A 178 7.39 8.38 14.69
CA THR A 178 8.25 7.47 13.92
C THR A 178 7.72 6.04 13.95
N VAL A 179 7.37 5.50 12.79
CA VAL A 179 7.04 4.09 12.52
C VAL A 179 8.03 3.58 11.48
N ALA A 180 9.23 3.14 11.90
CA ALA A 180 10.30 2.74 10.99
C ALA A 180 9.79 1.96 9.76
N ASP A 181 9.82 2.61 8.61
CA ASP A 181 9.41 2.07 7.32
C ASP A 181 10.64 1.90 6.44
N PRO A 182 11.28 0.72 6.44
CA PRO A 182 12.24 0.42 5.38
C PRO A 182 11.42 0.19 4.10
N ASP A 183 11.50 1.13 3.18
CA ASP A 183 11.12 0.93 1.79
C ASP A 183 12.05 -0.15 1.19
N VAL A 184 11.69 -1.43 1.42
CA VAL A 184 12.51 -2.57 0.99
C VAL A 184 12.44 -2.67 -0.52
N LYS A 185 13.50 -2.22 -1.19
CA LYS A 185 13.61 -2.37 -2.64
C LYS A 185 14.00 -3.80 -3.03
N SER A 186 13.48 -4.27 -4.15
CA SER A 186 13.76 -5.61 -4.71
C SER A 186 15.25 -5.93 -4.77
N GLU A 187 16.10 -4.97 -5.14
CA GLU A 187 17.55 -5.15 -5.19
C GLU A 187 18.21 -5.33 -3.81
N GLU A 188 17.64 -4.74 -2.76
CA GLU A 188 18.09 -4.95 -1.38
C GLU A 188 17.64 -6.33 -0.89
N TYR A 189 16.36 -6.66 -1.11
CA TYR A 189 15.80 -7.97 -0.77
C TYR A 189 16.61 -9.11 -1.41
N LEU A 190 16.90 -9.06 -2.72
CA LEU A 190 17.65 -10.11 -3.43
C LEU A 190 19.10 -10.27 -2.96
N ARG A 191 19.64 -9.30 -2.20
CA ARG A 191 20.98 -9.36 -1.59
C ARG A 191 20.95 -9.70 -0.10
N SER A 192 19.77 -9.70 0.51
CA SER A 192 19.58 -10.01 1.92
C SER A 192 19.85 -11.48 2.23
N ASN A 193 20.15 -11.78 3.48
CA ASN A 193 20.11 -13.16 3.98
C ASN A 193 18.71 -13.46 4.51
N LEU A 194 18.22 -14.68 4.30
CA LEU A 194 16.92 -15.12 4.76
C LEU A 194 17.03 -16.10 5.92
N THR A 195 16.17 -15.93 6.90
CA THR A 195 16.02 -16.87 8.01
C THR A 195 14.70 -17.61 7.88
N TYR A 196 14.79 -18.90 7.53
CA TYR A 196 13.68 -19.83 7.69
C TYR A 196 13.57 -20.25 9.15
N SER A 197 12.40 -20.04 9.75
CA SER A 197 12.05 -20.54 11.08
C SER A 197 10.69 -21.26 11.02
N ASP A 198 10.26 -21.85 12.14
CA ASP A 198 9.00 -22.60 12.18
C ASP A 198 7.82 -21.65 11.89
N GLY A 199 7.34 -21.69 10.65
CA GLY A 199 6.23 -20.88 10.15
C GLY A 199 6.56 -19.45 9.70
N LYS A 200 7.85 -19.06 9.56
CA LYS A 200 8.20 -17.70 9.10
C LYS A 200 9.42 -17.68 8.19
N LEU A 201 9.38 -16.81 7.19
CA LEU A 201 10.51 -16.40 6.37
C LEU A 201 10.74 -14.90 6.58
N VAL A 202 11.94 -14.53 6.99
CA VAL A 202 12.31 -13.15 7.34
C VAL A 202 13.64 -12.80 6.71
N ASP A 203 13.79 -11.56 6.21
CA ASP A 203 15.08 -11.04 5.72
C ASP A 203 16.01 -10.57 6.85
N ASP A 204 17.21 -10.09 6.51
CA ASP A 204 18.18 -9.59 7.49
C ASP A 204 17.80 -8.22 8.10
N GLY A 205 16.93 -7.48 7.42
CA GLY A 205 16.24 -6.29 7.93
C GLY A 205 15.15 -6.60 8.97
N GLY A 206 14.81 -7.88 9.15
CA GLY A 206 13.73 -8.32 10.03
C GLY A 206 12.34 -8.18 9.41
N ASN A 207 12.23 -7.96 8.10
CA ASN A 207 10.96 -7.84 7.41
C ASN A 207 10.35 -9.22 7.16
N GLY A 208 9.06 -9.38 7.45
CA GLY A 208 8.36 -10.64 7.20
C GLY A 208 8.12 -10.80 5.71
N VAL A 209 8.76 -11.80 5.10
CA VAL A 209 8.67 -12.11 3.67
C VAL A 209 7.50 -13.04 3.38
N MET A 210 7.28 -14.04 4.24
CA MET A 210 6.18 -15.00 4.13
C MET A 210 5.88 -15.58 5.52
N MET A 211 4.61 -15.75 5.86
CA MET A 211 4.20 -16.18 7.20
C MET A 211 3.15 -17.30 7.17
N ALA A 212 3.25 -18.27 8.07
CA ALA A 212 2.36 -19.44 8.07
C ALA A 212 0.90 -19.11 8.36
N TRP A 213 0.59 -17.99 9.04
CA TRP A 213 -0.79 -17.56 9.27
C TRP A 213 -1.54 -17.28 7.95
N GLU A 214 -0.82 -17.02 6.85
CA GLU A 214 -1.38 -16.79 5.51
C GLU A 214 -1.85 -18.09 4.83
N THR A 215 -1.62 -19.27 5.42
CA THR A 215 -1.94 -20.56 4.79
C THR A 215 -3.41 -20.67 4.35
N GLU A 216 -4.35 -20.14 5.15
CA GLU A 216 -5.77 -20.14 4.77
C GLU A 216 -6.07 -19.19 3.60
N ILE A 217 -5.38 -18.05 3.53
CA ILE A 217 -5.44 -17.11 2.40
C ILE A 217 -4.92 -17.80 1.13
N MET A 218 -3.76 -18.45 1.20
CA MET A 218 -3.18 -19.19 0.07
C MET A 218 -4.12 -20.30 -0.41
N ARG A 219 -4.77 -21.01 0.51
CA ARG A 219 -5.78 -22.03 0.15
C ARG A 219 -6.96 -21.45 -0.61
N LYS A 220 -7.57 -20.38 -0.10
CA LYS A 220 -8.69 -19.75 -0.82
C LYS A 220 -8.26 -19.14 -2.15
N SER A 221 -7.03 -18.65 -2.25
CA SER A 221 -6.45 -18.16 -3.50
C SER A 221 -6.40 -19.26 -4.55
N VAL A 222 -5.93 -20.47 -4.19
CA VAL A 222 -5.99 -21.64 -5.09
C VAL A 222 -7.41 -21.97 -5.51
N ASP A 223 -8.35 -22.02 -4.57
CA ASP A 223 -9.74 -22.34 -4.88
C ASP A 223 -10.39 -21.30 -5.81
N ALA A 224 -9.99 -20.03 -5.69
CA ALA A 224 -10.46 -18.91 -6.49
C ALA A 224 -9.94 -18.94 -7.93
N VAL A 225 -8.62 -19.13 -8.12
CA VAL A 225 -8.01 -19.21 -9.46
C VAL A 225 -8.20 -20.56 -10.14
N LEU A 226 -8.50 -21.61 -9.37
CA LEU A 226 -8.71 -22.96 -9.88
C LEU A 226 -10.03 -23.57 -9.35
N PRO A 227 -11.19 -23.06 -9.78
CA PRO A 227 -12.49 -23.52 -9.29
C PRO A 227 -12.68 -25.02 -9.44
N GLY A 228 -13.09 -25.67 -8.34
CA GLY A 228 -13.30 -27.12 -8.30
C GLY A 228 -12.02 -27.95 -8.40
N LEU A 229 -10.84 -27.33 -8.28
CA LEU A 229 -9.51 -27.98 -8.32
C LEU A 229 -9.34 -28.87 -9.55
N ALA A 230 -9.72 -28.33 -10.71
CA ALA A 230 -9.70 -29.05 -11.98
C ALA A 230 -8.30 -29.61 -12.28
N VAL A 231 -8.25 -30.91 -12.58
CA VAL A 231 -7.00 -31.62 -12.87
C VAL A 231 -6.45 -31.23 -14.25
N GLY A 232 -5.13 -31.20 -14.38
CA GLY A 232 -4.46 -31.03 -15.68
C GLY A 232 -4.46 -29.59 -16.21
N LYS A 233 -4.71 -28.60 -15.35
CA LYS A 233 -4.62 -27.18 -15.71
C LYS A 233 -3.16 -26.70 -15.83
N ARG A 234 -2.94 -25.62 -16.58
CA ARG A 234 -1.64 -24.96 -16.73
C ARG A 234 -1.55 -23.84 -15.70
N ILE A 235 -0.51 -23.87 -14.87
CA ILE A 235 -0.40 -23.02 -13.69
C ILE A 235 0.92 -22.24 -13.74
N LEU A 236 0.84 -20.94 -13.49
CA LEU A 236 1.99 -20.06 -13.26
C LEU A 236 1.90 -19.48 -11.85
N ASN A 237 2.96 -19.69 -11.06
CA ASN A 237 3.16 -18.98 -9.80
C ASN A 237 4.37 -18.04 -9.93
N VAL A 238 4.24 -16.79 -9.48
CA VAL A 238 5.31 -15.79 -9.48
C VAL A 238 5.61 -15.43 -8.02
N GLY A 239 6.74 -15.94 -7.52
CA GLY A 239 7.11 -15.90 -6.09
C GLY A 239 6.87 -17.25 -5.42
N PHE A 240 7.94 -17.96 -5.06
CA PHE A 240 7.83 -19.27 -4.39
C PHE A 240 7.66 -19.13 -2.88
N GLY A 241 8.45 -18.24 -2.26
CA GLY A 241 8.46 -18.03 -0.81
C GLY A 241 8.75 -19.32 -0.02
N MET A 242 7.71 -19.87 0.59
CA MET A 242 7.77 -21.14 1.34
C MET A 242 7.20 -22.35 0.57
N GLY A 243 6.79 -22.19 -0.69
CA GLY A 243 6.20 -23.24 -1.52
C GLY A 243 4.83 -23.72 -1.05
N ILE A 244 4.15 -22.94 -0.20
CA ILE A 244 2.85 -23.29 0.37
C ILE A 244 1.84 -23.44 -0.75
N ILE A 245 1.65 -22.39 -1.57
CA ILE A 245 0.66 -22.41 -2.65
C ILE A 245 1.02 -23.41 -3.76
N ASP A 246 2.31 -23.54 -4.08
CA ASP A 246 2.78 -24.51 -5.07
C ASP A 246 2.49 -25.95 -4.65
N ALA A 247 2.62 -26.27 -3.35
CA ALA A 247 2.26 -27.60 -2.86
C ALA A 247 0.77 -27.90 -3.09
N MET A 248 -0.09 -26.90 -2.95
CA MET A 248 -1.52 -27.00 -3.20
C MET A 248 -1.82 -27.20 -4.68
N PHE A 249 -1.15 -26.46 -5.56
CA PHE A 249 -1.28 -26.62 -7.01
C PHE A 249 -0.78 -27.99 -7.47
N ALA A 250 0.36 -28.47 -6.96
CA ALA A 250 0.90 -29.78 -7.31
C ALA A 250 -0.07 -30.94 -7.02
N GLU A 251 -0.88 -30.83 -5.96
CA GLU A 251 -1.91 -31.82 -5.61
C GLU A 251 -3.00 -31.97 -6.69
N THR A 252 -3.20 -30.94 -7.52
CA THR A 252 -4.18 -30.94 -8.61
C THR A 252 -3.68 -31.66 -9.88
N LYS A 253 -2.43 -32.15 -9.88
CA LYS A 253 -1.79 -32.81 -11.04
C LYS A 253 -1.90 -31.93 -12.31
N PRO A 254 -1.29 -30.74 -12.28
CA PRO A 254 -1.32 -29.83 -13.42
C PRO A 254 -0.68 -30.46 -14.66
N SER A 255 -1.10 -30.03 -15.85
CA SER A 255 -0.40 -30.40 -17.09
C SER A 255 0.88 -29.60 -17.26
N ARG A 256 0.93 -28.42 -16.65
CA ARG A 256 2.07 -27.53 -16.60
C ARG A 256 2.05 -26.74 -15.29
N HIS A 257 3.17 -26.64 -14.62
CA HIS A 257 3.33 -25.88 -13.38
C HIS A 257 4.68 -25.17 -13.43
N HIS A 258 4.64 -23.89 -13.74
CA HIS A 258 5.80 -23.03 -13.75
C HIS A 258 5.81 -22.18 -12.48
N VAL A 259 6.97 -22.09 -11.84
CA VAL A 259 7.21 -21.26 -10.68
C VAL A 259 8.38 -20.34 -10.99
N ILE A 260 8.25 -19.05 -10.75
CA ILE A 260 9.33 -18.08 -10.89
C ILE A 260 9.83 -17.69 -9.52
N GLU A 261 11.14 -17.79 -9.30
CA GLU A 261 11.79 -17.42 -8.04
C GLU A 261 13.18 -16.83 -8.31
N ALA A 262 13.47 -15.71 -7.64
CA ALA A 262 14.66 -14.91 -7.87
C ALA A 262 15.67 -14.96 -6.71
N HIS A 263 15.20 -15.16 -5.47
CA HIS A 263 16.02 -15.04 -4.29
C HIS A 263 16.97 -16.25 -4.15
N PRO A 264 18.31 -16.04 -4.07
CA PRO A 264 19.27 -17.14 -4.03
C PRO A 264 19.01 -18.15 -2.90
N GLU A 265 18.72 -17.69 -1.69
CA GLU A 265 18.48 -18.60 -0.56
C GLU A 265 17.15 -19.35 -0.61
N VAL A 266 16.13 -18.81 -1.31
CA VAL A 266 14.88 -19.53 -1.58
C VAL A 266 15.14 -20.63 -2.61
N LEU A 267 15.93 -20.32 -3.64
CA LEU A 267 16.38 -21.31 -4.63
C LEU A 267 17.23 -22.43 -3.99
N GLU A 268 18.12 -22.09 -3.06
CA GLU A 268 18.86 -23.08 -2.27
C GLU A 268 17.92 -23.93 -1.41
N HIS A 269 16.87 -23.34 -0.83
CA HIS A 269 15.84 -24.07 -0.09
C HIS A 269 15.10 -25.06 -1.00
N ILE A 270 14.69 -24.63 -2.20
CA ILE A 270 14.03 -25.49 -3.20
C ILE A 270 14.89 -26.70 -3.56
N ASP A 271 16.21 -26.54 -3.62
CA ASP A 271 17.16 -27.60 -4.01
C ASP A 271 17.51 -28.58 -2.87
N LYS A 272 17.01 -28.36 -1.64
CA LYS A 272 17.27 -29.28 -0.53
C LYS A 272 16.61 -30.64 -0.77
N PRO A 273 17.23 -31.76 -0.35
CA PRO A 273 16.68 -33.10 -0.58
C PRO A 273 15.31 -33.38 0.03
N ASP A 274 14.90 -32.62 1.04
CA ASP A 274 13.61 -32.71 1.73
C ASP A 274 12.52 -31.79 1.13
N SER A 275 12.89 -30.94 0.16
CA SER A 275 11.95 -30.16 -0.64
C SER A 275 11.07 -31.07 -1.51
N LYS A 276 9.80 -30.68 -1.68
CA LYS A 276 8.89 -31.32 -2.64
C LYS A 276 9.16 -30.87 -4.09
N PHE A 277 9.95 -29.82 -4.26
CA PHE A 277 10.27 -29.17 -5.52
C PHE A 277 11.75 -29.37 -5.88
N GLY A 278 12.18 -28.77 -6.99
CA GLY A 278 13.55 -28.91 -7.51
C GLY A 278 13.68 -29.96 -8.61
N ALA A 279 14.90 -30.42 -8.90
CA ALA A 279 15.20 -31.18 -10.12
C ALA A 279 14.41 -32.50 -10.28
N ALA A 280 14.14 -33.21 -9.17
CA ALA A 280 13.36 -34.44 -9.20
C ALA A 280 11.88 -34.16 -9.53
N TRP A 281 11.34 -33.05 -9.03
CA TRP A 281 9.99 -32.60 -9.35
C TRP A 281 9.89 -32.12 -10.80
N GLU A 282 10.84 -31.30 -11.28
CA GLU A 282 10.88 -30.86 -12.69
C GLU A 282 10.90 -32.06 -13.64
N ALA A 283 11.72 -33.08 -13.34
CA ALA A 283 11.80 -34.32 -14.13
C ALA A 283 10.56 -35.22 -14.04
N SER A 284 9.66 -34.96 -13.08
CA SER A 284 8.40 -35.71 -12.90
C SER A 284 7.24 -35.16 -13.74
N GLY A 285 7.44 -34.03 -14.43
CA GLY A 285 6.45 -33.43 -15.30
C GLY A 285 6.00 -34.38 -16.43
N PRO A 286 4.77 -34.20 -16.95
CA PRO A 286 4.23 -35.05 -18.03
C PRO A 286 5.03 -34.95 -19.34
N GLU A 287 5.76 -33.86 -19.54
CA GLU A 287 6.70 -33.63 -20.64
C GLU A 287 7.86 -32.72 -20.19
N GLU A 288 8.91 -32.65 -21.00
CA GLU A 288 10.06 -31.79 -20.71
C GLU A 288 9.63 -30.33 -20.61
N GLY A 289 10.02 -29.66 -19.52
CA GLY A 289 9.66 -28.27 -19.26
C GLY A 289 8.26 -28.06 -18.67
N ALA A 290 7.39 -29.08 -18.61
CA ALA A 290 6.06 -28.90 -18.04
C ALA A 290 6.08 -28.49 -16.57
N TYR A 291 6.99 -29.04 -15.77
CA TYR A 291 7.24 -28.60 -14.40
C TYR A 291 8.57 -27.88 -14.37
N LYS A 292 8.56 -26.60 -13.97
CA LYS A 292 9.76 -25.77 -14.07
C LYS A 292 9.86 -24.74 -12.95
N ILE A 293 11.02 -24.69 -12.31
CA ILE A 293 11.46 -23.57 -11.49
C ILE A 293 12.31 -22.66 -12.38
N HIS A 294 11.74 -21.52 -12.77
CA HIS A 294 12.46 -20.46 -13.45
C HIS A 294 13.25 -19.64 -12.43
N ARG A 295 14.57 -19.70 -12.55
CA ARG A 295 15.51 -19.07 -11.63
C ARG A 295 15.88 -17.68 -12.13
N GLY A 296 15.34 -16.65 -11.48
CA GLY A 296 15.58 -15.26 -11.83
C GLY A 296 14.35 -14.40 -11.57
N ARG A 297 14.53 -13.10 -11.78
CA ARG A 297 13.46 -12.11 -11.62
C ARG A 297 12.37 -12.33 -12.66
N TRP A 298 11.12 -12.13 -12.27
CA TRP A 298 10.00 -12.33 -13.17
C TRP A 298 10.03 -11.35 -14.35
N GLN A 299 10.56 -10.14 -14.14
CA GLN A 299 10.77 -9.13 -15.18
C GLN A 299 11.66 -9.67 -16.32
N ASP A 300 12.54 -10.63 -16.05
CA ASP A 300 13.43 -11.26 -17.03
C ASP A 300 12.87 -12.58 -17.59
N ILE A 301 11.92 -13.21 -16.92
CA ILE A 301 11.38 -14.54 -17.25
C ILE A 301 10.03 -14.45 -17.96
N VAL A 302 9.10 -13.64 -17.43
CA VAL A 302 7.73 -13.47 -17.94
C VAL A 302 7.72 -13.03 -19.41
N PRO A 303 8.57 -12.09 -19.87
CA PRO A 303 8.66 -11.78 -21.30
C PRO A 303 9.04 -12.99 -22.18
N LYS A 304 9.92 -13.87 -21.69
CA LYS A 304 10.33 -15.07 -22.43
C LYS A 304 9.21 -16.09 -22.51
N LEU A 305 8.48 -16.30 -21.41
CA LEU A 305 7.30 -17.17 -21.39
C LEU A 305 6.26 -16.67 -22.40
N LEU A 306 6.07 -15.35 -22.48
CA LEU A 306 5.17 -14.73 -23.45
C LEU A 306 5.67 -14.94 -24.89
N GLU A 307 6.96 -14.72 -25.16
CA GLU A 307 7.58 -14.97 -26.48
C GLU A 307 7.50 -16.46 -26.91
N GLU A 308 7.60 -17.38 -25.96
CA GLU A 308 7.45 -18.82 -26.16
C GLU A 308 5.99 -19.25 -26.39
N GLY A 309 5.03 -18.35 -26.16
CA GLY A 309 3.60 -18.60 -26.35
C GLY A 309 2.98 -19.44 -25.23
N GLU A 310 3.56 -19.40 -24.03
CA GLU A 310 2.97 -20.03 -22.85
C GLU A 310 1.67 -19.34 -22.47
N ILE A 311 0.66 -20.15 -22.15
CA ILE A 311 -0.66 -19.70 -21.74
C ILE A 311 -1.09 -20.54 -20.53
N TYR A 312 -1.65 -19.89 -19.51
CA TYR A 312 -2.00 -20.50 -18.23
C TYR A 312 -3.49 -20.36 -17.92
N ASP A 313 -4.04 -21.41 -17.31
CA ASP A 313 -5.40 -21.43 -16.82
C ASP A 313 -5.51 -20.77 -15.44
N ALA A 314 -4.45 -20.81 -14.63
CA ALA A 314 -4.38 -20.19 -13.31
C ALA A 314 -3.03 -19.49 -13.14
N ILE A 315 -3.08 -18.21 -12.75
CA ILE A 315 -1.89 -17.39 -12.47
C ILE A 315 -2.00 -16.84 -11.05
N TYR A 316 -0.94 -16.99 -10.26
CA TYR A 316 -0.82 -16.38 -8.94
C TYR A 316 0.44 -15.53 -8.85
N PHE A 317 0.32 -14.33 -8.29
CA PHE A 317 1.42 -13.37 -8.13
C PHE A 317 1.57 -12.95 -6.67
N ASP A 318 2.70 -13.27 -6.07
CA ASP A 318 2.99 -13.04 -4.66
C ASP A 318 4.50 -12.87 -4.46
N THR A 319 4.98 -11.71 -4.91
CA THR A 319 6.39 -11.31 -4.86
C THR A 319 6.67 -10.47 -3.61
N PHE A 320 7.95 -10.20 -3.35
CA PHE A 320 8.38 -9.39 -2.20
C PHE A 320 9.40 -8.33 -2.61
N GLY A 321 9.33 -7.16 -1.98
CA GLY A 321 10.20 -6.01 -2.25
C GLY A 321 9.85 -5.27 -3.54
N GLU A 322 8.64 -5.45 -4.04
CA GLU A 322 8.14 -4.81 -5.26
C GLU A 322 7.03 -3.84 -4.93
N ASP A 323 7.05 -2.72 -5.66
CA ASP A 323 6.10 -1.64 -5.54
C ASP A 323 4.77 -1.96 -6.26
N TYR A 324 3.74 -1.13 -6.06
CA TYR A 324 2.46 -1.35 -6.74
C TYR A 324 2.60 -1.21 -8.26
N GLY A 325 3.52 -0.37 -8.73
CA GLY A 325 3.85 -0.21 -10.14
C GLY A 325 4.24 -1.52 -10.82
N GLN A 326 4.97 -2.39 -10.13
CA GLN A 326 5.34 -3.73 -10.63
C GLN A 326 4.11 -4.63 -10.81
N LEU A 327 3.20 -4.68 -9.83
CA LEU A 327 1.95 -5.43 -9.95
C LEU A 327 1.10 -4.87 -11.11
N LYS A 328 1.00 -3.55 -11.22
CA LYS A 328 0.32 -2.87 -12.33
C LYS A 328 0.90 -3.29 -13.67
N MET A 329 2.21 -3.18 -13.85
CA MET A 329 2.90 -3.62 -15.06
C MET A 329 2.63 -5.10 -15.36
N PHE A 330 2.62 -5.96 -14.33
CA PHE A 330 2.35 -7.39 -14.50
C PHE A 330 0.98 -7.62 -15.14
N PHE A 331 -0.08 -7.03 -14.58
CA PHE A 331 -1.44 -7.24 -15.08
C PHE A 331 -1.79 -6.43 -16.33
N THR A 332 -1.16 -5.29 -16.58
CA THR A 332 -1.42 -4.51 -17.81
C THR A 332 -0.70 -5.10 -19.01
N GLU A 333 0.58 -5.47 -18.85
CA GLU A 333 1.43 -5.85 -20.00
C GLU A 333 1.45 -7.35 -20.28
N TYR A 334 1.34 -8.21 -19.25
CA TYR A 334 1.62 -9.63 -19.40
C TYR A 334 0.40 -10.53 -19.24
N ILE A 335 -0.52 -10.24 -18.32
CA ILE A 335 -1.74 -11.04 -18.14
C ILE A 335 -2.54 -11.20 -19.45
N PRO A 336 -2.74 -10.16 -20.29
CA PRO A 336 -3.47 -10.32 -21.56
C PRO A 336 -2.87 -11.35 -22.53
N GLY A 337 -1.55 -11.57 -22.47
CA GLY A 337 -0.86 -12.54 -23.31
C GLY A 337 -0.63 -13.91 -22.67
N LEU A 338 -0.65 -13.99 -21.34
CA LEU A 338 -0.34 -15.21 -20.59
C LEU A 338 -1.56 -15.94 -20.04
N MET A 339 -2.68 -15.25 -19.85
CA MET A 339 -3.89 -15.87 -19.30
C MET A 339 -4.77 -16.46 -20.41
N ASP A 340 -5.23 -17.69 -20.22
CA ASP A 340 -6.23 -18.31 -21.09
C ASP A 340 -7.56 -17.52 -21.05
N GLU A 341 -8.37 -17.60 -22.11
CA GLU A 341 -9.66 -16.88 -22.20
C GLU A 341 -10.59 -17.23 -21.02
N ALA A 342 -10.58 -18.49 -20.56
CA ALA A 342 -11.33 -18.94 -19.39
C ALA A 342 -10.46 -19.04 -18.12
N GLY A 343 -9.25 -18.50 -18.17
CA GLY A 343 -8.29 -18.50 -17.09
C GLY A 343 -8.62 -17.49 -15.99
N ARG A 344 -7.91 -17.60 -14.87
CA ARG A 344 -8.04 -16.71 -13.72
C ARG A 344 -6.68 -16.28 -13.20
N PHE A 345 -6.62 -15.04 -12.75
CA PHE A 345 -5.46 -14.44 -12.12
C PHE A 345 -5.81 -13.98 -10.70
N SER A 346 -4.91 -14.19 -9.75
CA SER A 346 -5.01 -13.64 -8.39
C SER A 346 -3.63 -13.25 -7.89
N PHE A 347 -3.60 -12.44 -6.84
CA PHE A 347 -2.38 -11.98 -6.20
C PHE A 347 -2.61 -11.83 -4.69
N PHE A 348 -1.53 -11.85 -3.90
CA PHE A 348 -1.63 -11.52 -2.49
C PHE A 348 -1.90 -10.01 -2.32
N ASN A 349 -3.10 -9.65 -1.88
CA ASN A 349 -3.48 -8.25 -1.70
C ASN A 349 -3.04 -7.70 -0.33
N GLY A 350 -1.76 -7.39 -0.19
CA GLY A 350 -1.18 -6.72 0.98
C GLY A 350 -1.16 -5.18 0.93
N LEU A 351 -1.69 -4.59 -0.15
CA LEU A 351 -1.49 -3.16 -0.49
C LEU A 351 -2.08 -2.21 0.56
N GLY A 352 -1.23 -1.60 1.39
CA GLY A 352 -1.65 -0.71 2.48
C GLY A 352 -2.40 -1.44 3.61
N ALA A 353 -2.22 -2.75 3.76
CA ALA A 353 -2.94 -3.56 4.74
C ALA A 353 -2.50 -3.34 6.20
N ASP A 354 -1.53 -2.48 6.44
CA ASP A 354 -1.18 -2.00 7.77
C ASP A 354 -2.07 -0.83 8.23
N ARG A 355 -2.85 -0.22 7.32
CA ARG A 355 -3.79 0.85 7.60
C ARG A 355 -5.03 0.76 6.72
N LYS A 356 -6.20 0.57 7.34
CA LYS A 356 -7.47 0.33 6.62
C LYS A 356 -7.80 1.34 5.52
N ILE A 357 -7.60 2.65 5.74
CA ILE A 357 -7.88 3.63 4.68
C ILE A 357 -6.96 3.45 3.46
N CYS A 358 -5.67 3.15 3.65
CA CYS A 358 -4.76 2.88 2.54
C CYS A 358 -5.21 1.61 1.80
N TYR A 359 -5.54 0.55 2.54
CA TYR A 359 -6.09 -0.68 1.98
C TYR A 359 -7.35 -0.45 1.14
N ASP A 360 -8.30 0.36 1.62
CA ASP A 360 -9.52 0.71 0.89
C ASP A 360 -9.23 1.57 -0.36
N VAL A 361 -8.28 2.51 -0.27
CA VAL A 361 -7.84 3.34 -1.41
C VAL A 361 -7.21 2.45 -2.48
N TYR A 362 -6.22 1.64 -2.14
CA TYR A 362 -5.54 0.76 -3.11
C TYR A 362 -6.47 -0.30 -3.69
N THR A 363 -7.43 -0.83 -2.92
CA THR A 363 -8.47 -1.72 -3.46
C THR A 363 -9.20 -1.05 -4.64
N LYS A 364 -9.55 0.24 -4.52
CA LYS A 364 -10.25 1.00 -5.56
C LYS A 364 -9.34 1.40 -6.72
N VAL A 365 -8.08 1.74 -6.44
CA VAL A 365 -7.08 2.05 -7.47
C VAL A 365 -6.82 0.83 -8.35
N VAL A 366 -6.65 -0.35 -7.74
CA VAL A 366 -6.48 -1.62 -8.45
C VAL A 366 -7.69 -1.92 -9.34
N GLU A 367 -8.91 -1.77 -8.83
CA GLU A 367 -10.13 -1.97 -9.63
C GLU A 367 -10.12 -1.11 -10.91
N MET A 368 -9.73 0.16 -10.81
CA MET A 368 -9.70 1.06 -11.97
C MET A 368 -8.60 0.68 -12.96
N HIS A 369 -7.39 0.38 -12.48
CA HIS A 369 -6.30 -0.04 -13.37
C HIS A 369 -6.54 -1.42 -14.02
N MET A 370 -7.20 -2.35 -13.32
CA MET A 370 -7.61 -3.64 -13.89
C MET A 370 -8.64 -3.43 -15.00
N ALA A 371 -9.63 -2.57 -14.78
CA ALA A 371 -10.62 -2.23 -15.79
C ALA A 371 -9.95 -1.62 -17.04
N ASP A 372 -8.97 -0.73 -16.86
CA ASP A 372 -8.16 -0.17 -17.97
C ASP A 372 -7.35 -1.25 -18.71
N ALA A 373 -6.92 -2.31 -18.02
CA ALA A 373 -6.25 -3.47 -18.60
C ALA A 373 -7.21 -4.47 -19.29
N GLY A 374 -8.52 -4.23 -19.26
CA GLY A 374 -9.52 -5.16 -19.80
C GLY A 374 -9.79 -6.37 -18.90
N LEU A 375 -9.62 -6.20 -17.59
CA LEU A 375 -9.85 -7.23 -16.57
C LEU A 375 -10.99 -6.81 -15.63
N ASP A 376 -11.86 -7.75 -15.29
CA ASP A 376 -12.76 -7.66 -14.14
C ASP A 376 -12.06 -8.20 -12.89
N ILE A 377 -12.41 -7.65 -11.72
CA ILE A 377 -11.93 -8.10 -10.43
C ILE A 377 -13.11 -8.32 -9.47
N GLU A 378 -13.20 -9.53 -8.93
CA GLU A 378 -14.13 -9.88 -7.85
C GLU A 378 -13.36 -9.97 -6.53
N TRP A 379 -13.93 -9.41 -5.47
CA TRP A 379 -13.34 -9.43 -4.13
C TRP A 379 -14.12 -10.36 -3.21
N ASP A 380 -13.49 -11.46 -2.80
CA ASP A 380 -14.01 -12.31 -1.73
C ASP A 380 -13.45 -11.85 -0.38
N GLU A 381 -14.32 -11.41 0.53
CA GLU A 381 -13.90 -11.05 1.89
C GLU A 381 -13.72 -12.30 2.76
N MET A 382 -12.61 -12.33 3.49
CA MET A 382 -12.25 -13.39 4.41
C MET A 382 -11.90 -12.80 5.77
N ASP A 383 -12.42 -13.38 6.84
CA ASP A 383 -11.98 -13.03 8.20
C ASP A 383 -10.53 -13.51 8.40
N VAL A 384 -9.69 -12.64 8.95
CA VAL A 384 -8.33 -12.96 9.38
C VAL A 384 -8.37 -13.20 10.89
N ASP A 385 -7.85 -14.34 11.35
CA ASP A 385 -7.71 -14.57 12.80
C ASP A 385 -6.62 -13.64 13.36
N MET A 386 -7.06 -12.53 13.94
CA MET A 386 -6.17 -11.53 14.50
C MET A 386 -5.42 -11.99 15.74
N LYS A 387 -5.70 -13.19 16.26
CA LYS A 387 -5.02 -13.74 17.41
C LYS A 387 -3.53 -13.94 17.16
N GLY A 388 -2.70 -13.22 17.90
CA GLY A 388 -1.25 -13.19 17.72
C GLY A 388 -0.76 -12.13 16.73
N LEU A 389 -1.67 -11.42 16.05
CA LEU A 389 -1.37 -10.32 15.12
C LEU A 389 -1.68 -8.93 15.72
N GLU A 390 -2.20 -8.85 16.95
CA GLU A 390 -2.77 -7.62 17.51
C GLU A 390 -1.70 -6.57 17.88
N GLU A 391 -0.54 -7.00 18.38
CA GLU A 391 0.50 -6.11 18.93
C GLU A 391 1.88 -6.28 18.28
N ALA A 392 2.55 -5.17 17.96
CA ALA A 392 3.84 -5.19 17.28
C ALA A 392 4.90 -5.85 18.18
N GLY A 393 5.77 -6.68 17.59
CA GLY A 393 6.81 -7.41 18.31
C GLY A 393 6.31 -8.53 19.24
N LYS A 394 5.04 -8.93 19.15
CA LYS A 394 4.45 -10.05 19.91
C LYS A 394 3.80 -11.08 18.97
N GLY A 395 3.70 -12.33 19.42
CA GLY A 395 3.03 -13.39 18.66
C GLY A 395 3.67 -13.63 17.29
N GLU A 396 2.88 -13.51 16.23
CA GLU A 396 3.38 -13.67 14.86
C GLU A 396 4.37 -12.56 14.47
N TRP A 397 4.36 -11.42 15.17
CA TRP A 397 5.32 -10.34 14.95
C TRP A 397 6.60 -10.47 15.78
N GLU A 398 6.77 -11.50 16.60
CA GLU A 398 8.04 -11.74 17.31
C GLU A 398 9.17 -12.00 16.31
N GLY A 399 10.23 -11.19 16.40
CA GLY A 399 11.36 -11.22 15.47
C GLY A 399 11.12 -10.50 14.14
N VAL A 400 9.92 -9.94 13.94
CA VAL A 400 9.56 -9.18 12.74
C VAL A 400 9.55 -7.69 13.07
N LYS A 401 10.30 -6.90 12.29
CA LYS A 401 10.51 -5.46 12.48
C LYS A 401 9.21 -4.66 12.33
N ARG A 402 8.40 -4.99 11.32
CA ARG A 402 7.11 -4.33 11.04
C ARG A 402 5.98 -5.33 10.83
N ARG A 403 4.81 -4.95 11.32
CA ARG A 403 3.53 -5.55 10.97
C ARG A 403 3.08 -5.02 9.61
N TYR A 404 3.18 -5.84 8.58
CA TYR A 404 2.63 -5.50 7.27
C TYR A 404 1.10 -5.67 7.20
N TRP A 405 0.49 -6.25 8.24
CA TRP A 405 -0.94 -6.52 8.29
C TRP A 405 -1.56 -6.12 9.63
N THR A 406 -2.68 -5.39 9.61
CA THR A 406 -3.41 -4.98 10.83
C THR A 406 -4.94 -5.15 10.74
N LEU A 407 -5.44 -5.69 9.63
CA LEU A 407 -6.87 -5.74 9.34
C LEU A 407 -7.50 -7.08 9.71
N ASP A 408 -8.71 -7.06 10.23
CA ASP A 408 -9.50 -8.27 10.54
C ASP A 408 -10.11 -8.93 9.29
N LYS A 409 -9.94 -8.32 8.12
CA LYS A 409 -10.47 -8.79 6.85
C LYS A 409 -9.45 -8.73 5.72
N PHE A 410 -9.28 -9.85 5.02
CA PHE A 410 -8.55 -9.95 3.76
C PHE A 410 -9.54 -9.90 2.59
N ARG A 411 -9.18 -9.19 1.52
CA ARG A 411 -9.96 -9.12 0.27
C ARG A 411 -9.19 -9.90 -0.78
N LEU A 412 -9.67 -11.09 -1.08
CA LEU A 412 -9.08 -11.97 -2.07
C LEU A 412 -9.48 -11.51 -3.48
N PRO A 413 -8.53 -11.09 -4.32
CA PRO A 413 -8.83 -10.72 -5.70
C PRO A 413 -8.99 -11.97 -6.57
N THR A 414 -10.06 -12.04 -7.36
CA THR A 414 -10.17 -12.97 -8.49
C THR A 414 -10.34 -12.16 -9.75
N CYS A 415 -9.37 -12.23 -10.65
CA CYS A 415 -9.34 -11.45 -11.88
C CYS A 415 -9.64 -12.34 -13.08
N THR A 416 -10.49 -11.85 -13.98
CA THR A 416 -10.85 -12.48 -15.27
C THR A 416 -10.83 -11.46 -16.38
N PHE A 417 -10.81 -11.89 -17.64
CA PHE A 417 -11.05 -10.95 -18.74
C PHE A 417 -12.45 -10.33 -18.63
N LEU A 418 -12.55 -9.04 -18.96
CA LEU A 418 -13.79 -8.27 -18.96
C LEU A 418 -14.86 -8.97 -19.83
N GLY A 419 -16.02 -9.31 -19.25
CA GLY A 419 -17.02 -10.14 -19.95
C GLY A 419 -18.42 -10.22 -19.33
#